data_AF-A0AAU9JVP2-F1
#
_entry.id   AF-A0AAU9JVP2-F1
#
_cell.length_a   1.000
_cell.length_b   1.000
_cell.length_c   1.000
_cell.angle_alpha   90.00
_cell.angle_beta   90.00
_cell.angle_gamma   90.00
#
_symmetry.space_group_name_H-M   'P 1'
#
loop_
_entity.id
_entity.type
_entity.pdbx_description
1 polymer ?
#
loop_
_entity_poly.entity_id
_entity_poly.type
_entity_poly.pdbx_seq_one_letter_code
_entity_poly.pdbx_strand_id
1 'polypeptide(L)'
;MEHSAIIKLSNGWVISLPGILSQNSFIPLSHGQRLDMFIYEAISEISPICQMKLMDSIGNEMLSQNSYGAFIIPLGLENSWQYTTHEGQDEILSQAEVSRLLLISLSDLFSEENIGALQYQFTEAALKFVPPLWLNSEIPFMTSEETGEKSLVYRIHDMIVEDIGDGDTYKRQLIFLSNPKLIQSEIRLKCVEDSENSLFSVGSCAVKWGNKIEPDYDFLTFECQRAFLVSLAFNLSKALNEISRILILGAGGCVLPTFFLKHFPNFEITAVDLNGELIDVCKRFFGVPNDNRLQIIIQDALNFVEASNNIYDLILLDICIALPGEPTPPMIFVDQSFLQKLYSLISDSGVLSINLIGNDGQIKKIIECVSLVFPYIYRNKCKEDSNQVIYCLKHEVDELKNIEKNMSEIERSKNWDLTMALAEYSTSIRKIEATDKVEKLLGPKSTKKKKRKK
;
A
#
# COMPACT_ATOMS: atom_id res chain seq x y z
N MET A 1 -0.49 28.23 18.70
CA MET A 1 -0.94 27.41 19.86
C MET A 1 -1.81 28.22 20.84
N GLU A 2 -2.61 29.20 20.39
CA GLU A 2 -3.28 30.12 21.34
C GLU A 2 -4.65 29.63 21.90
N HIS A 3 -5.13 28.45 21.50
CA HIS A 3 -6.42 27.91 21.99
C HIS A 3 -6.44 26.38 22.22
N SER A 4 -5.34 25.74 22.59
CA SER A 4 -5.34 24.31 22.99
C SER A 4 -5.37 24.16 24.51
N ALA A 5 -6.17 23.22 25.01
CA ALA A 5 -6.10 22.83 26.42
C ALA A 5 -4.86 21.97 26.63
N ILE A 6 -4.21 22.10 27.79
CA ILE A 6 -2.98 21.38 28.09
C ILE A 6 -3.16 20.56 29.37
N ILE A 7 -2.87 19.26 29.31
CA ILE A 7 -2.76 18.37 30.48
C ILE A 7 -1.28 18.03 30.70
N LYS A 8 -0.76 18.35 31.88
CA LYS A 8 0.60 17.95 32.28
C LYS A 8 0.58 16.60 32.98
N LEU A 9 1.52 15.74 32.62
CA LEU A 9 1.74 14.42 33.19
C LEU A 9 2.95 14.41 34.12
N SER A 10 2.99 13.44 35.03
CA SER A 10 4.06 13.32 36.03
C SER A 10 5.43 12.97 35.43
N ASN A 11 5.45 12.30 34.28
CA ASN A 11 6.65 11.96 33.52
C ASN A 11 7.22 13.13 32.68
N GLY A 12 6.68 14.35 32.83
CA GLY A 12 7.14 15.53 32.11
C GLY A 12 6.55 15.67 30.70
N TRP A 13 5.60 14.81 30.32
CA TRP A 13 4.86 14.95 29.08
C TRP A 13 3.67 15.91 29.20
N VAL A 14 3.27 16.42 28.03
CA VAL A 14 2.23 17.43 27.89
C VAL A 14 1.27 17.00 26.80
N ILE A 15 -0.01 16.80 27.15
CA ILE A 15 -1.06 16.47 26.19
C ILE A 15 -1.72 17.77 25.72
N SER A 16 -1.68 18.03 24.42
CA SER A 16 -2.42 19.10 23.76
C SER A 16 -3.77 18.58 23.26
N LEU A 17 -4.84 19.22 23.71
CA LEU A 17 -6.22 18.91 23.35
C LEU A 17 -6.83 19.99 22.44
N PRO A 18 -7.81 19.62 21.59
CA PRO A 18 -8.67 20.58 20.91
C PRO A 18 -9.37 21.51 21.92
N GLY A 19 -9.38 22.82 21.65
CA GLY A 19 -9.74 23.89 22.61
C GLY A 19 -11.11 23.80 23.29
N ILE A 20 -12.04 23.02 22.73
CA ILE A 20 -13.41 22.83 23.25
C ILE A 20 -13.43 21.98 24.54
N LEU A 21 -12.37 21.20 24.81
CA LEU A 21 -12.35 20.20 25.89
C LEU A 21 -11.76 20.70 27.22
N SER A 22 -11.23 21.94 27.26
CA SER A 22 -10.51 22.49 28.43
C SER A 22 -11.33 22.68 29.70
N GLN A 23 -12.66 22.58 29.64
CA GLN A 23 -13.55 22.96 30.75
C GLN A 23 -14.14 21.77 31.53
N ASN A 24 -14.03 20.54 31.03
CA ASN A 24 -14.60 19.36 31.69
C ASN A 24 -13.49 18.45 32.22
N SER A 25 -13.67 17.96 33.45
CA SER A 25 -12.76 16.99 34.09
C SER A 25 -12.79 15.60 33.44
N PHE A 26 -13.80 15.32 32.58
CA PHE A 26 -13.96 14.06 31.85
C PHE A 26 -14.57 14.32 30.46
N ILE A 27 -14.23 13.45 29.49
CA ILE A 27 -14.83 13.45 28.15
C ILE A 27 -15.97 12.41 28.14
N PRO A 28 -17.25 12.81 27.99
CA PRO A 28 -18.36 11.87 27.98
C PRO A 28 -18.33 10.98 26.74
N LEU A 29 -18.87 9.76 26.86
CA LEU A 29 -19.09 8.89 25.71
C LEU A 29 -20.11 9.53 24.76
N SER A 30 -19.82 9.50 23.47
CA SER A 30 -20.70 10.03 22.43
C SER A 30 -20.61 9.20 21.17
N HIS A 31 -21.76 8.96 20.53
CA HIS A 31 -21.89 8.07 19.39
C HIS A 31 -20.94 8.44 18.24
N GLY A 32 -19.98 7.56 17.94
CA GLY A 32 -18.99 7.77 16.87
C GLY A 32 -18.05 8.96 17.10
N GLN A 33 -17.86 9.41 18.34
CA GLN A 33 -16.94 10.50 18.67
C GLN A 33 -15.51 10.15 18.27
N ARG A 34 -14.81 11.12 17.69
CA ARG A 34 -13.40 11.01 17.32
C ARG A 34 -12.65 12.27 17.70
N LEU A 35 -11.53 12.15 18.40
CA LEU A 35 -10.73 13.29 18.87
C LEU A 35 -9.24 13.01 18.69
N ASP A 36 -8.55 13.87 17.94
CA ASP A 36 -7.10 13.84 17.81
C ASP A 36 -6.42 14.67 18.90
N MET A 37 -5.36 14.12 19.45
CA MET A 37 -4.58 14.68 20.55
C MET A 37 -3.10 14.42 20.31
N PHE A 38 -2.25 15.27 20.85
CA PHE A 38 -0.80 15.18 20.64
C PHE A 38 -0.07 15.26 21.97
N ILE A 39 0.92 14.39 22.17
CA ILE A 39 1.81 14.41 23.33
C ILE A 39 3.13 15.04 22.93
N TYR A 40 3.64 15.94 23.77
CA TYR A 40 4.94 16.58 23.66
C TYR A 40 5.77 16.33 24.91
N GLU A 41 7.09 16.36 24.79
CA GLU A 41 7.95 16.57 25.96
C GLU A 41 7.86 18.03 26.41
N ALA A 42 7.78 18.28 27.73
CA ALA A 42 7.66 19.65 28.24
C ALA A 42 8.81 20.60 27.85
N ILE A 43 9.94 20.05 27.38
CA ILE A 43 11.14 20.81 26.98
C ILE A 43 11.15 21.08 25.46
N SER A 44 10.38 20.31 24.68
CA SER A 44 10.31 20.38 23.22
C SER A 44 8.84 20.48 22.76
N GLU A 45 8.34 21.72 22.60
CA GLU A 45 6.99 21.97 22.06
C GLU A 45 6.94 21.98 20.52
N ILE A 46 8.05 21.64 19.85
CA ILE A 46 8.19 21.83 18.39
C ILE A 46 7.65 20.63 17.62
N SER A 47 7.76 19.41 18.17
CA SER A 47 7.30 18.19 17.51
C SER A 47 6.70 17.22 18.52
N PRO A 48 5.50 16.66 18.25
CA PRO A 48 4.88 15.71 19.15
C PRO A 48 5.65 14.40 19.14
N ILE A 49 5.84 13.82 20.33
CA ILE A 49 6.43 12.49 20.48
C ILE A 49 5.43 11.37 20.19
N CYS A 50 4.13 11.67 20.23
CA CYS A 50 3.05 10.72 19.98
C CYS A 50 1.77 11.46 19.55
N GLN A 51 1.01 10.85 18.64
CA GLN A 51 -0.38 11.22 18.35
C GLN A 51 -1.32 10.19 19.00
N MET A 52 -2.32 10.65 19.73
CA MET A 52 -3.38 9.83 20.28
C MET A 52 -4.71 10.18 19.61
N LYS A 53 -5.51 9.18 19.26
CA LYS A 53 -6.86 9.35 18.74
C LYS A 53 -7.86 8.64 19.63
N LEU A 54 -8.77 9.40 20.22
CA LEU A 54 -9.91 8.86 20.96
C LEU A 54 -11.03 8.49 19.99
N MET A 55 -11.63 7.31 20.16
CA MET A 55 -12.71 6.83 19.31
C MET A 55 -13.79 6.15 20.15
N ASP A 56 -15.04 6.55 19.98
CA ASP A 56 -16.18 5.94 20.66
C ASP A 56 -17.00 5.08 19.69
N SER A 57 -17.52 3.95 20.20
CA SER A 57 -18.35 3.04 19.42
C SER A 57 -19.60 3.71 18.87
N ILE A 58 -20.07 3.24 17.71
CA ILE A 58 -21.38 3.61 17.16
C ILE A 58 -22.51 2.72 17.71
N GLY A 59 -22.19 1.61 18.39
CA GLY A 59 -23.20 0.70 18.93
C GLY A 59 -23.75 1.19 20.27
N ASN A 60 -25.05 1.50 20.36
CA ASN A 60 -25.68 1.93 21.62
C ASN A 60 -25.52 0.89 22.75
N GLU A 61 -25.65 -0.40 22.43
CA GLU A 61 -25.42 -1.48 23.40
C GLU A 61 -23.98 -1.47 23.90
N MET A 62 -23.02 -1.33 22.98
CA MET A 62 -21.60 -1.26 23.31
C MET A 62 -21.29 -0.02 24.18
N LEU A 63 -21.82 1.16 23.85
CA LEU A 63 -21.63 2.37 24.65
C LEU A 63 -22.16 2.25 26.08
N SER A 64 -23.23 1.48 26.29
CA SER A 64 -23.80 1.26 27.63
C SER A 64 -22.85 0.50 28.57
N GLN A 65 -21.90 -0.27 28.02
CA GLN A 65 -20.94 -1.05 28.79
C GLN A 65 -19.88 -0.18 29.48
N ASN A 66 -19.70 1.07 29.03
CA ASN A 66 -18.66 1.99 29.50
C ASN A 66 -17.24 1.39 29.45
N SER A 67 -17.00 0.44 28.55
CA SER A 67 -15.72 -0.25 28.39
C SER A 67 -14.68 0.61 27.65
N TYR A 68 -13.41 0.36 27.89
CA TYR A 68 -12.29 1.18 27.47
C TYR A 68 -11.08 0.30 27.17
N GLY A 69 -10.30 0.68 26.16
CA GLY A 69 -9.02 0.08 25.86
C GLY A 69 -8.07 1.09 25.22
N ALA A 70 -6.80 0.74 25.19
CA ALA A 70 -5.78 1.48 24.46
C ALA A 70 -5.14 0.55 23.42
N PHE A 71 -4.93 1.04 22.20
CA PHE A 71 -4.28 0.31 21.13
C PHE A 71 -3.00 1.04 20.72
N ILE A 72 -1.85 0.39 20.89
CA ILE A 72 -0.56 0.91 20.45
C ILE A 72 -0.32 0.40 19.03
N ILE A 73 -0.19 1.32 18.07
CA ILE A 73 0.10 0.97 16.69
C ILE A 73 1.54 0.44 16.61
N PRO A 74 1.78 -0.73 16.01
CA PRO A 74 3.13 -1.22 15.81
C PRO A 74 3.96 -0.24 14.98
N LEU A 75 5.24 -0.15 15.32
CA LEU A 75 6.17 0.72 14.62
C LEU A 75 6.24 0.35 13.14
N GLY A 76 6.18 1.35 12.26
CA GLY A 76 6.17 1.16 10.80
C GLY A 76 4.81 0.95 10.17
N LEU A 77 3.78 0.71 10.97
CA LEU A 77 2.41 0.56 10.49
C LEU A 77 1.57 1.81 10.73
N GLU A 78 2.09 2.87 11.32
CA GLU A 78 1.33 4.10 11.66
C GLU A 78 0.60 4.71 10.46
N ASN A 79 1.12 4.45 9.27
CA ASN A 79 0.63 4.94 8.00
C ASN A 79 -0.23 3.93 7.22
N SER A 80 -0.36 2.69 7.71
CA SER A 80 -1.19 1.67 7.07
C SER A 80 -2.66 2.08 7.04
N TRP A 81 -3.39 1.59 6.04
CA TRP A 81 -4.80 1.93 5.81
C TRP A 81 -5.65 1.74 7.07
N GLN A 82 -5.41 0.65 7.81
CA GLN A 82 -6.14 0.29 9.02
C GLN A 82 -6.05 1.34 10.13
N TYR A 83 -4.95 2.10 10.22
CA TYR A 83 -4.76 3.11 11.28
C TYR A 83 -4.98 4.54 10.81
N THR A 84 -4.98 4.80 9.51
CA THR A 84 -5.09 6.15 8.95
C THR A 84 -6.51 6.49 8.46
N THR A 85 -7.26 5.50 7.96
CA THR A 85 -8.62 5.70 7.42
C THR A 85 -9.71 5.54 8.49
N HIS A 86 -10.90 6.10 8.24
CA HIS A 86 -12.02 5.96 9.17
C HIS A 86 -12.51 4.51 9.19
N GLU A 87 -12.64 3.91 8.01
CA GLU A 87 -13.08 2.54 7.80
C GLU A 87 -12.18 1.54 8.53
N GLY A 88 -10.86 1.65 8.35
CA GLY A 88 -9.90 0.80 9.06
C GLY A 88 -9.93 1.00 10.58
N GLN A 89 -10.06 2.24 11.03
CA GLN A 89 -10.18 2.55 12.46
C GLN A 89 -11.50 1.99 13.06
N ASP A 90 -12.58 1.97 12.29
CA ASP A 90 -13.85 1.35 12.69
C ASP A 90 -13.71 -0.17 12.83
N GLU A 91 -12.92 -0.82 11.96
CA GLU A 91 -12.61 -2.25 12.09
C GLU A 91 -11.85 -2.56 13.37
N ILE A 92 -10.80 -1.78 13.69
CA ILE A 92 -10.05 -1.93 14.95
C ILE A 92 -10.95 -1.73 16.16
N LEU A 93 -11.77 -0.68 16.15
CA LEU A 93 -12.72 -0.40 17.24
C LEU A 93 -13.75 -1.53 17.41
N SER A 94 -14.23 -2.11 16.31
CA SER A 94 -15.14 -3.24 16.34
C SER A 94 -14.48 -4.50 16.89
N GLN A 95 -13.23 -4.78 16.53
CA GLN A 95 -12.47 -5.94 17.01
C GLN A 95 -12.07 -5.82 18.49
N ALA A 96 -11.85 -4.60 18.98
CA ALA A 96 -11.53 -4.35 20.38
C ALA A 96 -12.74 -4.56 21.31
N GLU A 97 -13.97 -4.55 20.79
CA GLU A 97 -15.21 -4.77 21.54
C GLU A 97 -15.35 -3.84 22.79
N VAL A 98 -14.94 -2.57 22.65
CA VAL A 98 -15.01 -1.56 23.72
C VAL A 98 -15.93 -0.39 23.38
N SER A 99 -16.49 0.27 24.41
CA SER A 99 -17.24 1.51 24.23
C SER A 99 -16.36 2.64 23.72
N ARG A 100 -15.10 2.69 24.15
CA ARG A 100 -14.11 3.68 23.75
C ARG A 100 -12.74 3.06 23.56
N LEU A 101 -12.07 3.40 22.47
CA LEU A 101 -10.71 3.00 22.17
C LEU A 101 -9.81 4.23 22.05
N LEU A 102 -8.64 4.17 22.67
CA LEU A 102 -7.58 5.14 22.51
C LEU A 102 -6.48 4.58 21.61
N LEU A 103 -6.42 5.05 20.37
CA LEU A 103 -5.39 4.64 19.41
C LEU A 103 -4.13 5.51 19.59
N ILE A 104 -2.96 4.89 19.73
CA ILE A 104 -1.68 5.54 20.06
C ILE A 104 -0.70 5.30 18.91
N SER A 105 -0.31 6.37 18.23
CA SER A 105 0.70 6.40 17.17
C SER A 105 1.97 7.02 17.73
N LEU A 106 3.07 6.27 17.73
CA LEU A 106 4.38 6.74 18.20
C LEU A 106 5.07 7.54 17.08
N SER A 107 5.85 8.57 17.45
CA SER A 107 6.68 9.29 16.49
C SER A 107 8.06 8.62 16.33
N ASP A 108 8.77 8.95 15.26
CA ASP A 108 10.16 8.52 15.02
C ASP A 108 11.17 8.98 16.09
N LEU A 109 10.78 9.96 16.92
CA LEU A 109 11.59 10.44 18.03
C LEU A 109 11.47 9.54 19.27
N PHE A 110 10.55 8.58 19.25
CA PHE A 110 10.27 7.70 20.36
C PHE A 110 11.11 6.42 20.23
N SER A 111 12.16 6.29 21.04
CA SER A 111 13.03 5.11 21.06
C SER A 111 12.87 4.34 22.38
N GLU A 112 12.07 3.27 22.39
CA GLU A 112 11.92 2.38 23.55
C GLU A 112 11.80 0.92 23.09
N GLU A 113 12.29 0.00 23.91
CA GLU A 113 12.69 -1.36 23.51
C GLU A 113 11.55 -2.41 23.58
N ASN A 114 10.41 -2.14 24.24
CA ASN A 114 9.32 -3.13 24.37
C ASN A 114 7.95 -2.51 24.74
N ILE A 115 6.87 -3.16 24.27
CA ILE A 115 5.45 -2.91 24.61
C ILE A 115 5.23 -2.67 26.10
N GLY A 116 5.81 -3.49 26.99
CA GLY A 116 5.57 -3.35 28.43
C GLY A 116 6.01 -2.00 29.00
N ALA A 117 7.14 -1.47 28.52
CA ALA A 117 7.62 -0.15 28.89
C ALA A 117 6.73 0.95 28.32
N LEU A 118 6.30 0.82 27.05
CA LEU A 118 5.34 1.71 26.42
C LEU A 118 4.02 1.77 27.20
N GLN A 119 3.44 0.62 27.54
CA GLN A 119 2.21 0.54 28.33
C GLN A 119 2.34 1.31 29.65
N TYR A 120 3.43 1.09 30.39
CA TYR A 120 3.70 1.80 31.64
C TYR A 120 3.77 3.32 31.44
N GLN A 121 4.52 3.78 30.43
CA GLN A 121 4.68 5.21 30.16
C GLN A 121 3.38 5.90 29.72
N PHE A 122 2.56 5.22 28.90
CA PHE A 122 1.30 5.77 28.42
C PHE A 122 0.12 5.60 29.40
N THR A 123 0.28 4.82 30.48
CA THR A 123 -0.80 4.57 31.45
C THR A 123 -1.37 5.86 32.03
N GLU A 124 -0.53 6.78 32.48
CA GLU A 124 -1.01 8.05 33.06
C GLU A 124 -1.78 8.89 32.04
N ALA A 125 -1.31 8.93 30.79
CA ALA A 125 -1.97 9.63 29.71
C ALA A 125 -3.33 8.99 29.37
N ALA A 126 -3.36 7.67 29.22
CA ALA A 126 -4.55 6.91 28.87
C ALA A 126 -5.64 7.01 29.95
N LEU A 127 -5.26 7.08 31.23
CA LEU A 127 -6.20 7.28 32.35
C LEU A 127 -6.96 8.61 32.28
N LYS A 128 -6.46 9.62 31.57
CA LYS A 128 -7.15 10.91 31.40
C LYS A 128 -8.41 10.81 30.53
N PHE A 129 -8.57 9.71 29.78
CA PHE A 129 -9.60 9.58 28.77
C PHE A 129 -10.59 8.43 29.02
N VAL A 130 -10.51 7.79 30.18
CA VAL A 130 -11.46 6.75 30.58
C VAL A 130 -12.90 7.29 30.60
N PRO A 131 -13.91 6.48 30.24
CA PRO A 131 -15.31 6.83 30.40
C PRO A 131 -15.66 7.15 31.87
N PRO A 132 -16.63 8.04 32.14
CA PRO A 132 -16.99 8.44 33.51
C PRO A 132 -17.44 7.29 34.43
N LEU A 133 -17.99 6.20 33.88
CA LEU A 133 -18.45 5.03 34.62
C LEU A 133 -17.54 3.82 34.41
N TRP A 134 -16.29 4.02 34.03
CA TRP A 134 -15.31 2.95 33.93
C TRP A 134 -14.98 2.40 35.33
N LEU A 135 -15.22 1.10 35.52
CA LEU A 135 -15.10 0.42 36.82
C LEU A 135 -13.82 -0.41 36.98
N ASN A 136 -13.05 -0.61 35.90
CA ASN A 136 -11.86 -1.45 35.93
C ASN A 136 -10.65 -0.68 36.48
N SER A 137 -9.78 -1.38 37.20
CA SER A 137 -8.56 -0.81 37.78
C SER A 137 -7.42 -0.65 36.77
N GLU A 138 -7.43 -1.43 35.70
CA GLU A 138 -6.36 -1.47 34.68
C GLU A 138 -6.94 -1.25 33.29
N ILE A 139 -6.17 -0.57 32.44
CA ILE A 139 -6.51 -0.34 31.04
C ILE A 139 -5.94 -1.51 30.23
N PRO A 140 -6.76 -2.25 29.47
CA PRO A 140 -6.24 -3.24 28.54
C PRO A 140 -5.51 -2.52 27.42
N PHE A 141 -4.20 -2.75 27.33
CA PHE A 141 -3.38 -2.32 26.20
C PHE A 141 -3.29 -3.44 25.18
N MET A 142 -3.54 -3.10 23.93
CA MET A 142 -3.55 -4.00 22.79
C MET A 142 -2.55 -3.51 21.74
N THR A 143 -2.02 -4.43 20.97
CA THR A 143 -1.28 -4.16 19.74
C THR A 143 -1.39 -5.39 18.84
N SER A 144 -1.24 -5.20 17.52
CA SER A 144 -1.35 -6.30 16.57
C SER A 144 -0.04 -7.07 16.36
N GLU A 145 1.12 -6.49 16.72
CA GLU A 145 2.45 -7.07 16.54
C GLU A 145 3.38 -6.66 17.71
N GLU A 146 4.52 -7.34 17.91
CA GLU A 146 5.52 -6.89 18.89
C GLU A 146 6.08 -5.51 18.50
N THR A 147 6.29 -4.61 19.46
CA THR A 147 6.89 -3.29 19.15
C THR A 147 8.35 -3.49 18.81
N GLY A 148 8.66 -3.51 17.52
CA GLY A 148 10.03 -3.63 17.03
C GLY A 148 10.86 -2.37 17.24
N GLU A 149 11.98 -2.31 16.54
CA GLU A 149 12.86 -1.16 16.45
C GLU A 149 12.82 -0.55 15.06
N LYS A 150 12.90 0.79 15.01
CA LYS A 150 13.08 1.57 13.80
C LYS A 150 14.50 2.10 13.70
N SER A 151 15.06 2.14 12.50
CA SER A 151 16.40 2.67 12.24
C SER A 151 16.49 3.38 10.89
N LEU A 152 17.14 4.54 10.88
CA LEU A 152 17.45 5.24 9.63
C LEU A 152 18.64 4.56 8.93
N VAL A 153 18.39 3.96 7.77
CA VAL A 153 19.41 3.32 6.93
C VAL A 153 20.09 4.35 6.05
N TYR A 154 19.31 5.22 5.43
CA TYR A 154 19.83 6.21 4.49
C TYR A 154 18.92 7.43 4.39
N ARG A 155 19.51 8.60 4.12
CA ARG A 155 18.78 9.83 3.83
C ARG A 155 19.48 10.60 2.72
N ILE A 156 18.71 11.02 1.72
CA ILE A 156 19.19 11.86 0.64
C ILE A 156 18.06 12.81 0.20
N HIS A 157 18.35 14.10 0.08
CA HIS A 157 17.38 15.14 -0.30
C HIS A 157 16.02 14.99 0.38
N ASP A 158 14.99 14.59 -0.38
CA ASP A 158 13.61 14.42 0.03
C ASP A 158 13.22 12.93 0.25
N MET A 159 14.18 12.03 0.35
CA MET A 159 13.99 10.59 0.56
C MET A 159 14.65 10.10 1.85
N ILE A 160 13.96 9.20 2.53
CA ILE A 160 14.53 8.37 3.60
C ILE A 160 14.33 6.90 3.28
N VAL A 161 15.30 6.10 3.71
CA VAL A 161 15.22 4.65 3.78
C VAL A 161 15.40 4.26 5.23
N GLU A 162 14.49 3.45 5.73
CA GLU A 162 14.48 3.01 7.12
C GLU A 162 14.18 1.52 7.22
N ASP A 163 14.76 0.89 8.22
CA ASP A 163 14.49 -0.49 8.57
C ASP A 163 13.69 -0.55 9.86
N ILE A 164 12.76 -1.50 9.88
CA ILE A 164 11.85 -1.77 10.98
C ILE A 164 11.93 -3.27 11.25
N GLY A 165 12.11 -3.67 12.51
CA GLY A 165 12.13 -5.09 12.84
C GLY A 165 12.05 -5.39 14.32
N ASP A 166 11.55 -6.56 14.66
CA ASP A 166 11.24 -6.99 16.03
C ASP A 166 12.24 -8.00 16.61
N GLY A 167 13.32 -8.29 15.88
CA GLY A 167 14.29 -9.32 16.22
C GLY A 167 14.20 -10.54 15.30
N ASP A 168 12.98 -10.90 14.89
CA ASP A 168 12.68 -12.06 14.04
C ASP A 168 12.39 -11.66 12.59
N THR A 169 11.65 -10.57 12.41
CA THR A 169 11.23 -10.06 11.10
C THR A 169 11.77 -8.66 10.87
N TYR A 170 12.11 -8.38 9.60
CA TYR A 170 12.66 -7.10 9.20
C TYR A 170 12.02 -6.63 7.90
N LYS A 171 11.72 -5.34 7.83
CA LYS A 171 11.15 -4.66 6.66
C LYS A 171 11.99 -3.41 6.39
N ARG A 172 12.15 -3.08 5.11
CA ARG A 172 12.79 -1.84 4.66
C ARG A 172 11.78 -0.99 3.91
N GLN A 173 11.63 0.25 4.33
CA GLN A 173 10.69 1.21 3.77
C GLN A 173 11.43 2.37 3.10
N LEU A 174 10.89 2.85 1.97
CA LEU A 174 11.26 4.10 1.32
C LEU A 174 10.13 5.10 1.49
N ILE A 175 10.46 6.30 1.94
CA ILE A 175 9.48 7.35 2.21
C ILE A 175 9.99 8.67 1.61
N PHE A 176 9.09 9.42 0.98
CA PHE A 176 9.35 10.80 0.59
C PHE A 176 9.02 11.75 1.75
N LEU A 177 9.94 12.64 2.09
CA LEU A 177 9.75 13.68 3.11
C LEU A 177 8.69 14.71 2.73
N SER A 178 8.36 14.82 1.44
CA SER A 178 7.23 15.62 0.96
C SER A 178 5.86 15.03 1.34
N ASN A 179 5.81 13.71 1.59
CA ASN A 179 4.63 13.01 2.08
C ASN A 179 5.05 11.85 3.01
N PRO A 180 5.50 12.15 4.24
CA PRO A 180 6.08 11.16 5.16
C PRO A 180 5.06 10.12 5.65
N LYS A 181 3.77 10.36 5.39
CA LYS A 181 2.68 9.44 5.73
C LYS A 181 2.44 8.36 4.69
N LEU A 182 3.12 8.42 3.54
CA LEU A 182 2.93 7.46 2.47
C LEU A 182 4.23 6.69 2.24
N ILE A 183 4.20 5.41 2.62
CA ILE A 183 5.27 4.47 2.28
C ILE A 183 5.26 4.30 0.76
N GLN A 184 6.35 4.72 0.12
CA GLN A 184 6.48 4.66 -1.34
C GLN A 184 6.80 3.25 -1.82
N SER A 185 7.63 2.53 -1.06
CA SER A 185 7.99 1.15 -1.35
C SER A 185 8.42 0.45 -0.08
N GLU A 186 8.11 -0.84 0.02
CA GLU A 186 8.48 -1.70 1.13
C GLU A 186 8.97 -3.05 0.60
N ILE A 187 10.00 -3.60 1.23
CA ILE A 187 10.46 -4.97 1.01
C ILE A 187 10.62 -5.69 2.35
N ARG A 188 10.33 -7.00 2.33
CA ARG A 188 10.72 -7.89 3.43
C ARG A 188 12.21 -8.19 3.34
N LEU A 189 12.86 -8.26 4.48
CA LEU A 189 14.26 -8.63 4.62
C LEU A 189 14.35 -9.95 5.39
N LYS A 190 15.25 -10.83 4.97
CA LYS A 190 15.48 -12.12 5.63
C LYS A 190 16.86 -12.17 6.24
N CYS A 191 16.95 -12.78 7.42
CA CYS A 191 18.22 -13.03 8.09
C CYS A 191 19.02 -14.13 7.37
N VAL A 192 20.32 -13.92 7.23
CA VAL A 192 21.26 -14.86 6.60
C VAL A 192 22.50 -15.04 7.46
N GLU A 193 23.11 -16.24 7.40
CA GLU A 193 24.35 -16.55 8.13
C GLU A 193 25.53 -15.73 7.56
N ASP A 194 25.61 -15.68 6.24
CA ASP A 194 26.58 -14.89 5.49
C ASP A 194 25.89 -14.07 4.40
N SER A 195 26.25 -12.79 4.32
CA SER A 195 25.81 -11.89 3.27
C SER A 195 27.00 -11.54 2.40
N GLU A 196 26.92 -11.83 1.11
CA GLU A 196 27.93 -11.38 0.12
C GLU A 196 27.95 -9.85 -0.01
N ASN A 197 26.89 -9.16 0.45
CA ASN A 197 26.73 -7.72 0.34
C ASN A 197 26.57 -7.06 1.72
N SER A 198 27.66 -7.04 2.49
CA SER A 198 27.71 -6.46 3.84
C SER A 198 27.24 -5.01 3.94
N LEU A 199 27.28 -4.27 2.82
CA LEU A 199 26.77 -2.90 2.72
C LEU A 199 25.25 -2.81 2.94
N PHE A 200 24.51 -3.88 2.65
CA PHE A 200 23.05 -3.88 2.76
C PHE A 200 22.57 -3.79 4.21
N SER A 201 23.36 -4.32 5.15
CA SER A 201 23.07 -4.28 6.59
C SER A 201 23.53 -2.98 7.26
N VAL A 202 24.25 -2.10 6.56
CA VAL A 202 24.75 -0.84 7.14
C VAL A 202 23.58 0.06 7.51
N GLY A 203 23.54 0.51 8.78
CA GLY A 203 22.47 1.37 9.29
C GLY A 203 21.18 0.63 9.69
N SER A 204 21.10 -0.68 9.45
CA SER A 204 19.94 -1.51 9.78
C SER A 204 19.83 -1.80 11.27
N CYS A 205 18.61 -1.81 11.81
CA CYS A 205 18.32 -2.27 13.16
C CYS A 205 18.71 -3.74 13.35
N ALA A 206 18.66 -4.58 12.31
CA ALA A 206 19.05 -5.99 12.37
C ALA A 206 20.48 -6.22 12.88
N VAL A 207 21.40 -5.28 12.60
CA VAL A 207 22.79 -5.37 13.05
C VAL A 207 22.91 -5.27 14.58
N LYS A 208 22.03 -4.52 15.24
CA LYS A 208 22.01 -4.44 16.71
C LYS A 208 21.70 -5.80 17.35
N TRP A 209 20.91 -6.62 16.66
CA TRP A 209 20.57 -7.99 17.05
C TRP A 209 21.62 -9.02 16.60
N GLY A 210 22.73 -8.57 15.99
CA GLY A 210 23.78 -9.43 15.47
C GLY A 210 23.42 -10.13 14.16
N ASN A 211 22.31 -9.74 13.52
CA ASN A 211 21.82 -10.36 12.29
C ASN A 211 22.42 -9.69 11.05
N LYS A 212 22.71 -10.50 10.02
CA LYS A 212 22.93 -10.02 8.66
C LYS A 212 21.64 -10.24 7.87
N ILE A 213 21.34 -9.33 6.96
CA ILE A 213 20.08 -9.34 6.20
C ILE A 213 20.33 -9.21 4.70
N GLU A 214 19.42 -9.78 3.92
CA GLU A 214 19.29 -9.54 2.48
C GLU A 214 17.81 -9.35 2.09
N PRO A 215 17.53 -8.74 0.92
CA PRO A 215 16.18 -8.67 0.39
C PRO A 215 15.56 -10.05 0.22
N ASP A 216 14.31 -10.18 0.61
CA ASP A 216 13.51 -11.34 0.29
C ASP A 216 12.86 -11.17 -1.09
N TYR A 217 13.50 -11.73 -2.11
CA TYR A 217 13.01 -11.70 -3.49
C TYR A 217 11.82 -12.63 -3.75
N ASP A 218 11.39 -13.40 -2.74
CA ASP A 218 10.34 -14.39 -2.84
C ASP A 218 8.99 -13.85 -2.29
N PHE A 219 8.93 -12.57 -1.91
CA PHE A 219 7.74 -11.96 -1.32
C PHE A 219 7.48 -10.54 -1.86
N LEU A 220 6.20 -10.22 -2.07
CA LEU A 220 5.73 -8.88 -2.41
C LEU A 220 4.89 -8.33 -1.26
N THR A 221 5.37 -7.27 -0.63
CA THR A 221 4.73 -6.73 0.56
C THR A 221 3.41 -6.02 0.27
N PHE A 222 3.35 -5.23 -0.80
CA PHE A 222 2.12 -4.52 -1.17
C PHE A 222 1.16 -5.42 -1.94
N GLU A 223 -0.10 -5.43 -1.53
CA GLU A 223 -1.14 -6.23 -2.17
C GLU A 223 -1.41 -5.79 -3.61
N CYS A 224 -1.29 -4.50 -3.92
CA CYS A 224 -1.40 -4.02 -5.30
C CYS A 224 -0.34 -4.65 -6.24
N GLN A 225 0.86 -4.96 -5.73
CA GLN A 225 1.90 -5.67 -6.49
C GLN A 225 1.51 -7.14 -6.71
N ARG A 226 0.95 -7.79 -5.68
CA ARG A 226 0.34 -9.13 -5.79
C ARG A 226 -0.80 -9.15 -6.81
N ALA A 227 -1.62 -8.10 -6.84
CA ALA A 227 -2.69 -7.91 -7.83
C ALA A 227 -2.14 -7.78 -9.25
N PHE A 228 -1.04 -7.05 -9.45
CA PHE A 228 -0.40 -7.02 -10.76
C PHE A 228 0.06 -8.40 -11.25
N LEU A 229 0.50 -9.31 -10.37
CA LEU A 229 0.86 -10.68 -10.77
C LEU A 229 -0.33 -11.46 -11.36
N VAL A 230 -1.55 -11.17 -10.92
CA VAL A 230 -2.78 -11.81 -11.46
C VAL A 230 -2.94 -11.56 -12.96
N SER A 231 -2.35 -10.48 -13.50
CA SER A 231 -2.32 -10.20 -14.95
C SER A 231 -1.73 -11.36 -15.74
N LEU A 232 -0.79 -12.12 -15.16
CA LEU A 232 -0.15 -13.26 -15.81
C LEU A 232 -1.13 -14.42 -16.06
N ALA A 233 -2.16 -14.55 -15.22
CA ALA A 233 -3.15 -15.62 -15.33
C ALA A 233 -4.11 -15.43 -16.52
N PHE A 234 -4.17 -14.24 -17.13
CA PHE A 234 -4.90 -14.00 -18.37
C PHE A 234 -4.19 -14.62 -19.59
N ASN A 235 -2.90 -14.90 -19.49
CA ASN A 235 -2.14 -15.56 -20.55
C ASN A 235 -1.05 -16.49 -20.00
N LEU A 236 -1.49 -17.67 -19.55
CA LEU A 236 -0.64 -18.67 -18.92
C LEU A 236 0.55 -19.10 -19.79
N SER A 237 0.34 -19.26 -21.11
CA SER A 237 1.41 -19.66 -22.04
C SER A 237 2.54 -18.63 -22.06
N LYS A 238 2.19 -17.34 -22.15
CA LYS A 238 3.17 -16.26 -22.09
C LYS A 238 3.87 -16.17 -20.76
N ALA A 239 3.12 -16.34 -19.66
CA ALA A 239 3.68 -16.31 -18.33
C ALA A 239 4.75 -17.40 -18.10
N LEU A 240 4.49 -18.65 -18.52
CA LEU A 240 5.33 -19.78 -18.16
C LEU A 240 6.30 -20.26 -19.25
N ASN A 241 5.95 -20.12 -20.53
CA ASN A 241 6.59 -20.88 -21.60
C ASN A 241 7.21 -20.00 -22.71
N GLU A 242 6.79 -18.75 -22.87
CA GLU A 242 7.24 -17.88 -23.97
C GLU A 242 8.09 -16.72 -23.47
N ILE A 243 9.01 -16.26 -24.33
CA ILE A 243 9.70 -14.99 -24.09
C ILE A 243 8.65 -13.88 -24.12
N SER A 244 8.52 -13.15 -23.02
CA SER A 244 7.50 -12.12 -22.84
C SER A 244 8.13 -10.78 -22.53
N ARG A 245 7.68 -9.74 -23.23
CA ARG A 245 8.13 -8.36 -22.99
C ARG A 245 7.21 -7.65 -22.03
N ILE A 246 7.78 -7.16 -20.94
CA ILE A 246 7.08 -6.50 -19.84
C ILE A 246 7.49 -5.03 -19.81
N LEU A 247 6.51 -4.13 -19.90
CA LEU A 247 6.71 -2.70 -19.68
C LEU A 247 6.12 -2.31 -18.32
N ILE A 248 6.90 -1.64 -17.49
CA ILE A 248 6.47 -1.10 -16.21
C ILE A 248 6.64 0.42 -16.27
N LEU A 249 5.54 1.15 -16.16
CA LEU A 249 5.51 2.61 -16.10
C LEU A 249 5.33 3.01 -14.64
N GLY A 250 6.35 3.62 -14.05
CA GLY A 250 6.52 3.76 -12.61
C GLY A 250 7.31 2.57 -12.06
N ALA A 251 8.62 2.72 -11.90
CA ALA A 251 9.46 1.64 -11.38
C ALA A 251 9.40 1.59 -9.84
N GLY A 252 9.19 2.74 -9.19
CA GLY A 252 9.15 2.86 -7.74
C GLY A 252 10.41 2.27 -7.09
N GLY A 253 10.22 1.49 -6.02
CA GLY A 253 11.26 0.72 -5.34
C GLY A 253 11.95 -0.36 -6.19
N CYS A 254 11.57 -0.51 -7.46
CA CYS A 254 11.98 -1.59 -8.35
C CYS A 254 11.66 -2.99 -7.83
N VAL A 255 10.69 -3.11 -6.93
CA VAL A 255 10.28 -4.38 -6.29
C VAL A 255 9.67 -5.33 -7.32
N LEU A 256 8.66 -4.88 -8.08
CA LEU A 256 8.03 -5.67 -9.13
C LEU A 256 8.99 -6.11 -10.25
N PRO A 257 9.81 -5.22 -10.86
CA PRO A 257 10.81 -5.64 -11.83
C PRO A 257 11.76 -6.70 -11.28
N THR A 258 12.22 -6.53 -10.04
CA THR A 258 13.14 -7.47 -9.39
C THR A 258 12.50 -8.83 -9.12
N PHE A 259 11.24 -8.84 -8.65
CA PHE A 259 10.47 -10.05 -8.45
C PHE A 259 10.26 -10.80 -9.77
N PHE A 260 9.90 -10.11 -10.85
CA PHE A 260 9.75 -10.73 -12.16
C PHE A 260 11.06 -11.32 -12.67
N LEU A 261 12.18 -10.62 -12.51
CA LEU A 261 13.49 -11.17 -12.89
C LEU A 261 13.81 -12.48 -12.19
N LYS A 262 13.54 -12.56 -10.88
CA LYS A 262 13.81 -13.73 -10.06
C LYS A 262 12.98 -14.94 -10.48
N HIS A 263 11.68 -14.75 -10.69
CA HIS A 263 10.71 -15.85 -10.85
C HIS A 263 10.38 -16.19 -12.31
N PHE A 264 10.65 -15.28 -13.25
CA PHE A 264 10.33 -15.45 -14.67
C PHE A 264 11.59 -15.27 -15.54
N PRO A 265 12.38 -16.34 -15.73
CA PRO A 265 13.62 -16.29 -16.52
C PRO A 265 13.38 -15.90 -18.00
N ASN A 266 12.15 -16.11 -18.49
CA ASN A 266 11.68 -15.80 -19.84
C ASN A 266 11.22 -14.35 -20.04
N PHE A 267 11.27 -13.48 -19.01
CA PHE A 267 10.82 -12.10 -19.14
C PHE A 267 11.96 -11.15 -19.53
N GLU A 268 11.68 -10.27 -20.50
CA GLU A 268 12.45 -9.07 -20.83
C GLU A 268 11.70 -7.86 -20.29
N ILE A 269 12.31 -7.11 -19.37
CA ILE A 269 11.63 -6.09 -18.58
C ILE A 269 12.21 -4.72 -18.91
N THR A 270 11.33 -3.79 -19.28
CA THR A 270 11.62 -2.37 -19.35
C THR A 270 10.86 -1.65 -18.24
N ALA A 271 11.57 -1.05 -17.30
CA ALA A 271 10.98 -0.21 -16.25
C ALA A 271 11.30 1.26 -16.53
N VAL A 272 10.29 2.12 -16.52
CA VAL A 272 10.42 3.55 -16.83
C VAL A 272 10.06 4.34 -15.60
N ASP A 273 10.96 5.21 -15.16
CA ASP A 273 10.73 6.11 -14.03
C ASP A 273 11.30 7.49 -14.32
N LEU A 274 10.68 8.53 -13.79
CA LEU A 274 11.15 9.90 -13.97
C LEU A 274 12.33 10.21 -13.04
N ASN A 275 12.37 9.59 -11.85
CA ASN A 275 13.29 9.96 -10.79
C ASN A 275 14.57 9.09 -10.79
N GLY A 276 15.65 9.61 -11.37
CA GLY A 276 16.95 8.92 -11.39
C GLY A 276 17.56 8.70 -9.99
N GLU A 277 17.37 9.64 -9.06
CA GLU A 277 17.91 9.52 -7.70
C GLU A 277 17.20 8.41 -6.91
N LEU A 278 15.89 8.28 -7.08
CA LEU A 278 15.11 7.15 -6.56
C LEU A 278 15.70 5.82 -7.03
N ILE A 279 15.97 5.68 -8.33
CA ILE A 279 16.54 4.44 -8.89
C ILE A 279 17.92 4.13 -8.29
N ASP A 280 18.76 5.15 -8.07
CA ASP A 280 20.07 4.96 -7.44
C ASP A 280 19.95 4.51 -5.97
N VAL A 281 18.96 5.05 -5.23
CA VAL A 281 18.62 4.58 -3.88
C VAL A 281 18.15 3.12 -3.93
N CYS A 282 17.27 2.76 -4.87
CA CYS A 282 16.74 1.40 -4.99
C CYS A 282 17.84 0.38 -5.31
N LYS A 283 18.76 0.70 -6.23
CA LYS A 283 19.91 -0.16 -6.55
C LYS A 283 20.81 -0.43 -5.35
N ARG A 284 20.95 0.54 -4.44
CA ARG A 284 21.79 0.41 -3.26
C ARG A 284 21.09 -0.31 -2.11
N PHE A 285 19.83 0.03 -1.85
CA PHE A 285 19.15 -0.34 -0.61
C PHE A 285 17.95 -1.26 -0.78
N PHE A 286 17.46 -1.49 -2.00
CA PHE A 286 16.31 -2.36 -2.30
C PHE A 286 16.67 -3.63 -3.09
N GLY A 287 17.96 -3.88 -3.32
CA GLY A 287 18.42 -5.14 -3.91
C GLY A 287 18.19 -5.27 -5.41
N VAL A 288 18.12 -4.15 -6.15
CA VAL A 288 17.89 -4.23 -7.60
C VAL A 288 19.10 -4.91 -8.27
N PRO A 289 18.90 -6.07 -8.94
CA PRO A 289 19.99 -6.84 -9.50
C PRO A 289 20.52 -6.18 -10.78
N ASN A 290 21.79 -6.41 -11.08
CA ASN A 290 22.36 -6.11 -12.39
C ASN A 290 22.13 -7.29 -13.33
N ASP A 291 21.01 -7.29 -14.05
CA ASP A 291 20.60 -8.36 -14.99
C ASP A 291 20.34 -7.74 -16.38
N ASN A 292 20.87 -8.35 -17.43
CA ASN A 292 20.70 -7.88 -18.82
C ASN A 292 19.25 -7.89 -19.30
N ARG A 293 18.36 -8.63 -18.63
CA ARG A 293 16.93 -8.68 -18.93
C ARG A 293 16.16 -7.50 -18.34
N LEU A 294 16.74 -6.72 -17.44
CA LEU A 294 16.11 -5.53 -16.87
C LEU A 294 16.78 -4.26 -17.38
N GLN A 295 16.01 -3.50 -18.15
CA GLN A 295 16.38 -2.16 -18.57
C GLN A 295 15.58 -1.14 -17.76
N ILE A 296 16.28 -0.32 -16.97
CA ILE A 296 15.67 0.82 -16.26
C ILE A 296 15.96 2.09 -17.05
N ILE A 297 14.92 2.80 -17.44
CA ILE A 297 14.98 4.02 -18.27
C ILE A 297 14.54 5.20 -17.43
N ILE A 298 15.43 6.18 -17.27
CA ILE A 298 15.13 7.44 -16.57
C ILE A 298 14.49 8.42 -17.55
N GLN A 299 13.17 8.41 -17.65
CA GLN A 299 12.42 9.22 -18.61
C GLN A 299 10.97 9.43 -18.14
N ASP A 300 10.37 10.54 -18.56
CA ASP A 300 8.92 10.73 -18.48
C ASP A 300 8.16 9.63 -19.26
N ALA A 301 7.18 9.02 -18.59
CA ALA A 301 6.44 7.88 -19.13
C ALA A 301 5.57 8.23 -20.34
N LEU A 302 5.01 9.45 -20.43
CA LEU A 302 4.24 9.89 -21.59
C LEU A 302 5.15 9.97 -22.83
N ASN A 303 6.31 10.60 -22.67
CA ASN A 303 7.31 10.72 -23.74
C ASN A 303 7.87 9.36 -24.18
N PHE A 304 8.12 8.46 -23.22
CA PHE A 304 8.58 7.11 -23.53
C PHE A 304 7.54 6.33 -24.35
N VAL A 305 6.28 6.34 -23.88
CA VAL A 305 5.18 5.63 -24.57
C VAL A 305 4.98 6.18 -25.97
N GLU A 306 4.98 7.50 -26.15
CA GLU A 306 4.81 8.13 -27.47
C GLU A 306 5.91 7.71 -28.46
N ALA A 307 7.16 7.68 -28.02
CA ALA A 307 8.32 7.30 -28.83
C ALA A 307 8.45 5.78 -29.05
N SER A 308 7.84 4.96 -28.20
CA SER A 308 7.93 3.50 -28.28
C SER A 308 7.20 2.95 -29.51
N ASN A 309 7.81 1.92 -30.11
CA ASN A 309 7.21 1.08 -31.16
C ASN A 309 7.30 -0.42 -30.83
N ASN A 310 7.77 -0.76 -29.63
CA ASN A 310 7.87 -2.14 -29.18
C ASN A 310 6.47 -2.67 -28.81
N ILE A 311 6.24 -3.94 -29.12
CA ILE A 311 5.05 -4.66 -28.69
C ILE A 311 5.37 -5.38 -27.38
N TYR A 312 4.50 -5.21 -26.39
CA TYR A 312 4.60 -5.77 -25.05
C TYR A 312 3.45 -6.75 -24.79
N ASP A 313 3.73 -7.77 -23.99
CA ASP A 313 2.75 -8.76 -23.57
C ASP A 313 2.08 -8.40 -22.25
N LEU A 314 2.76 -7.58 -21.45
CA LEU A 314 2.23 -7.00 -20.23
C LEU A 314 2.70 -5.56 -20.13
N ILE A 315 1.76 -4.65 -19.91
CA ILE A 315 2.06 -3.27 -19.54
C ILE A 315 1.46 -3.02 -18.17
N LEU A 316 2.30 -2.61 -17.21
CA LEU A 316 1.88 -2.19 -15.87
C LEU A 316 1.97 -0.67 -15.78
N LEU A 317 0.84 -0.01 -15.50
CA LEU A 317 0.78 1.42 -15.20
C LEU A 317 0.64 1.59 -13.68
N ASP A 318 1.76 1.87 -13.04
CA ASP A 318 1.89 2.04 -11.58
C ASP A 318 2.48 3.42 -11.25
N ILE A 319 1.85 4.46 -11.78
CA ILE A 319 2.26 5.85 -11.54
C ILE A 319 1.30 6.49 -10.55
N CYS A 320 1.77 6.71 -9.33
CA CYS A 320 1.08 7.46 -8.29
C CYS A 320 1.71 8.86 -8.15
N ILE A 321 0.89 9.90 -8.14
CA ILE A 321 1.30 11.22 -7.66
C ILE A 321 0.72 11.36 -6.26
N ALA A 322 1.61 11.43 -5.26
CA ALA A 322 1.27 11.49 -3.85
C ALA A 322 0.69 12.86 -3.41
N LEU A 323 -0.15 13.48 -4.24
CA LEU A 323 -0.85 14.73 -3.92
C LEU A 323 -2.23 14.42 -3.30
N PRO A 324 -2.59 15.05 -2.17
CA PRO A 324 -3.88 14.83 -1.54
C PRO A 324 -5.05 15.06 -2.48
N GLY A 325 -5.92 14.04 -2.61
CA GLY A 325 -7.14 14.11 -3.41
C GLY A 325 -6.95 13.88 -4.91
N GLU A 326 -5.73 13.70 -5.41
CA GLU A 326 -5.50 13.28 -6.79
C GLU A 326 -5.65 11.76 -6.93
N PRO A 327 -6.27 11.26 -8.02
CA PRO A 327 -6.37 9.83 -8.24
C PRO A 327 -5.07 9.25 -8.78
N THR A 328 -4.91 7.95 -8.57
CA THR A 328 -3.91 7.12 -9.23
C THR A 328 -4.60 6.27 -10.31
N PRO A 329 -4.06 6.21 -11.54
CA PRO A 329 -3.04 7.12 -12.03
C PRO A 329 -3.63 8.54 -12.22
N PRO A 330 -2.79 9.58 -12.29
CA PRO A 330 -3.24 10.92 -12.66
C PRO A 330 -3.98 10.90 -14.00
N MET A 331 -4.98 11.76 -14.17
CA MET A 331 -5.90 11.72 -15.32
C MET A 331 -5.20 11.78 -16.69
N ILE A 332 -4.03 12.43 -16.78
CA ILE A 332 -3.23 12.49 -18.02
C ILE A 332 -2.79 11.12 -18.53
N PHE A 333 -2.60 10.14 -17.64
CA PHE A 333 -2.24 8.76 -17.99
C PHE A 333 -3.44 7.90 -18.39
N VAL A 334 -4.64 8.49 -18.43
CA VAL A 334 -5.85 7.85 -18.97
C VAL A 334 -6.51 8.74 -20.03
N ASP A 335 -5.77 9.70 -20.57
CA ASP A 335 -6.20 10.45 -21.74
C ASP A 335 -6.33 9.52 -22.96
N GLN A 336 -7.30 9.82 -23.81
CA GLN A 336 -7.67 8.95 -24.92
C GLN A 336 -6.50 8.66 -25.88
N SER A 337 -5.68 9.67 -26.21
CA SER A 337 -4.51 9.50 -27.09
C SER A 337 -3.46 8.58 -26.46
N PHE A 338 -3.18 8.76 -25.16
CA PHE A 338 -2.24 7.93 -24.42
C PHE A 338 -2.73 6.48 -24.34
N LEU A 339 -4.00 6.27 -24.00
CA LEU A 339 -4.60 4.93 -23.98
C LEU A 339 -4.60 4.26 -25.35
N GLN A 340 -4.86 5.01 -26.42
CA GLN A 340 -4.77 4.49 -27.80
C GLN A 340 -3.33 4.10 -28.16
N LYS A 341 -2.34 4.87 -27.71
CA LYS A 341 -0.93 4.52 -27.89
C LYS A 341 -0.60 3.24 -27.12
N LEU A 342 -0.98 3.11 -25.85
CA LEU A 342 -0.82 1.86 -25.08
C LEU A 342 -1.51 0.66 -25.75
N TYR A 343 -2.72 0.85 -26.28
CA TYR A 343 -3.44 -0.18 -27.05
C TYR A 343 -2.70 -0.60 -28.32
N SER A 344 -1.93 0.29 -28.95
CA SER A 344 -1.09 -0.06 -30.11
C SER A 344 0.19 -0.80 -29.72
N LEU A 345 0.68 -0.60 -28.49
CA LEU A 345 1.90 -1.22 -27.97
C LEU A 345 1.65 -2.57 -27.30
N ILE A 346 0.41 -2.95 -27.03
CA ILE A 346 0.08 -4.24 -26.42
C ILE A 346 -0.17 -5.32 -27.48
N SER A 347 0.31 -6.54 -27.26
CA SER A 347 0.04 -7.67 -28.14
C SER A 347 -1.45 -8.05 -28.12
N ASP A 348 -1.92 -8.81 -29.12
CA ASP A 348 -3.34 -9.20 -29.21
C ASP A 348 -3.83 -10.02 -28.02
N SER A 349 -2.91 -10.76 -27.40
CA SER A 349 -3.13 -11.56 -26.20
C SER A 349 -2.52 -10.97 -24.93
N GLY A 350 -2.06 -9.72 -25.00
CA GLY A 350 -1.43 -9.01 -23.89
C GLY A 350 -2.43 -8.33 -22.96
N VAL A 351 -1.94 -7.90 -21.79
CA VAL A 351 -2.73 -7.25 -20.75
C VAL A 351 -2.16 -5.90 -20.38
N LEU A 352 -3.01 -4.87 -20.32
CA LEU A 352 -2.69 -3.60 -19.69
C LEU A 352 -3.29 -3.62 -18.29
N SER A 353 -2.46 -3.44 -17.29
CA SER A 353 -2.88 -3.44 -15.89
C SER A 353 -2.62 -2.08 -15.28
N ILE A 354 -3.61 -1.52 -14.59
CA ILE A 354 -3.55 -0.15 -14.06
C ILE A 354 -3.88 -0.20 -12.57
N ASN A 355 -2.97 0.31 -11.74
CA ASN A 355 -3.21 0.54 -10.31
C ASN A 355 -4.14 1.75 -10.15
N LEU A 356 -5.18 1.61 -9.33
CA LEU A 356 -6.19 2.62 -9.08
C LEU A 356 -6.25 2.96 -7.59
N ILE A 357 -6.13 4.25 -7.29
CA ILE A 357 -6.37 4.82 -5.95
C ILE A 357 -7.23 6.06 -6.14
N GLY A 358 -8.27 6.22 -5.34
CA GLY A 358 -9.14 7.40 -5.40
C GLY A 358 -10.53 7.09 -4.86
N ASN A 359 -11.36 8.12 -4.77
CA ASN A 359 -12.77 7.91 -4.41
C ASN A 359 -13.55 7.25 -5.56
N ASP A 360 -14.75 6.75 -5.25
CA ASP A 360 -15.61 6.05 -6.23
C ASP A 360 -15.87 6.86 -7.50
N GLY A 361 -16.02 8.19 -7.38
CA GLY A 361 -16.25 9.08 -8.52
C GLY A 361 -15.04 9.18 -9.44
N GLN A 362 -13.84 9.28 -8.87
CA GLN A 362 -12.57 9.33 -9.61
C GLN A 362 -12.28 8.00 -10.30
N ILE A 363 -12.40 6.89 -9.57
CA ILE A 363 -12.20 5.54 -10.11
C ILE A 363 -13.18 5.28 -11.25
N LYS A 364 -14.45 5.65 -11.08
CA LYS A 364 -15.45 5.54 -12.14
C LYS A 364 -15.05 6.33 -13.40
N LYS A 365 -14.57 7.57 -13.24
CA LYS A 365 -14.11 8.39 -14.37
C LYS A 365 -12.93 7.76 -15.11
N ILE A 366 -11.96 7.20 -14.39
CA ILE A 366 -10.83 6.47 -15.00
C ILE A 366 -11.34 5.28 -15.81
N ILE A 367 -12.21 4.46 -15.24
CA ILE A 367 -12.81 3.30 -15.93
C ILE A 367 -13.59 3.74 -17.18
N GLU A 368 -14.34 4.83 -17.11
CA GLU A 368 -15.04 5.41 -18.27
C GLU A 368 -14.05 5.76 -19.39
N CYS A 369 -12.94 6.45 -19.09
CA CYS A 369 -11.89 6.77 -20.06
C CYS A 369 -11.28 5.51 -20.70
N VAL A 370 -10.93 4.51 -19.88
CA VAL A 370 -10.32 3.26 -20.35
C VAL A 370 -11.28 2.47 -21.24
N SER A 371 -12.58 2.46 -20.91
CA SER A 371 -13.63 1.76 -21.68
C SER A 371 -13.85 2.32 -23.09
N LEU A 372 -13.38 3.52 -23.39
CA LEU A 372 -13.41 4.10 -24.74
C LEU A 372 -12.41 3.43 -25.69
N VAL A 373 -11.38 2.76 -25.15
CA VAL A 373 -10.27 2.17 -25.92
C VAL A 373 -10.20 0.66 -25.74
N PHE A 374 -10.33 0.17 -24.51
CA PHE A 374 -10.25 -1.26 -24.19
C PHE A 374 -11.65 -1.87 -24.07
N PRO A 375 -12.00 -2.85 -24.92
CA PRO A 375 -13.34 -3.43 -24.95
C PRO A 375 -13.64 -4.37 -23.77
N TYR A 376 -12.61 -4.93 -23.13
CA TYR A 376 -12.77 -5.86 -22.02
C TYR A 376 -11.96 -5.39 -20.82
N ILE A 377 -12.65 -5.11 -19.72
CA ILE A 377 -12.05 -4.62 -18.48
C ILE A 377 -12.51 -5.51 -17.33
N TYR A 378 -11.56 -5.94 -16.52
CA TYR A 378 -11.76 -6.71 -15.30
C TYR A 378 -11.17 -5.94 -14.12
N ARG A 379 -11.76 -6.04 -12.95
CA ARG A 379 -11.35 -5.31 -11.73
C ARG A 379 -11.07 -6.29 -10.61
N ASN A 380 -9.97 -6.07 -9.89
CA ASN A 380 -9.69 -6.67 -8.60
C ASN A 380 -9.54 -5.56 -7.54
N LYS A 381 -10.15 -5.74 -6.37
CA LYS A 381 -9.99 -4.83 -5.23
C LYS A 381 -9.04 -5.47 -4.24
N CYS A 382 -8.03 -4.72 -3.80
CA CYS A 382 -7.18 -5.12 -2.68
C CYS A 382 -8.02 -5.20 -1.40
N LYS A 383 -7.66 -6.14 -0.52
CA LYS A 383 -8.32 -6.39 0.77
C LYS A 383 -7.70 -5.58 1.92
N GLU A 384 -6.39 -5.33 1.85
CA GLU A 384 -5.55 -4.73 2.90
C GLU A 384 -5.36 -3.22 2.71
N ASP A 385 -5.67 -2.70 1.52
CA ASP A 385 -5.53 -1.28 1.19
C ASP A 385 -6.63 -0.76 0.27
N SER A 386 -6.61 0.55 -0.01
CA SER A 386 -7.59 1.20 -0.88
C SER A 386 -7.36 0.95 -2.39
N ASN A 387 -6.26 0.28 -2.75
CA ASN A 387 -5.87 0.08 -4.13
C ASN A 387 -6.78 -0.91 -4.83
N GLN A 388 -6.84 -0.76 -6.14
CA GLN A 388 -7.57 -1.67 -7.01
C GLN A 388 -6.80 -1.79 -8.31
N VAL A 389 -6.78 -2.96 -8.91
CA VAL A 389 -6.13 -3.15 -10.21
C VAL A 389 -7.20 -3.47 -11.23
N ILE A 390 -7.18 -2.73 -12.35
CA ILE A 390 -7.97 -3.11 -13.54
C ILE A 390 -7.07 -3.76 -14.58
N TYR A 391 -7.59 -4.80 -15.22
CA TYR A 391 -6.95 -5.55 -16.30
C TYR A 391 -7.72 -5.31 -17.59
N CYS A 392 -7.03 -4.81 -18.60
CA CYS A 392 -7.62 -4.28 -19.83
C CYS A 392 -7.10 -5.09 -21.01
N LEU A 393 -8.01 -5.71 -21.76
CA LEU A 393 -7.71 -6.68 -22.81
C LEU A 393 -8.37 -6.31 -24.14
N LYS A 394 -7.75 -6.80 -25.23
CA LYS A 394 -8.29 -6.73 -26.59
C LYS A 394 -9.35 -7.79 -26.88
N HIS A 395 -9.35 -8.87 -26.11
CA HIS A 395 -10.22 -10.02 -26.28
C HIS A 395 -10.93 -10.38 -24.97
N GLU A 396 -12.05 -11.09 -25.11
CA GLU A 396 -12.81 -11.57 -23.97
C GLU A 396 -12.14 -12.81 -23.38
N VAL A 397 -12.12 -12.90 -22.05
CA VAL A 397 -11.79 -14.14 -21.35
C VAL A 397 -13.03 -15.04 -21.33
N ASP A 398 -12.86 -16.30 -21.76
CA ASP A 398 -13.96 -17.28 -21.83
C ASP A 398 -14.69 -17.46 -20.49
N GLU A 399 -13.94 -17.76 -19.42
CA GLU A 399 -14.48 -17.96 -18.07
C GLU A 399 -13.52 -17.40 -17.02
N LEU A 400 -14.04 -16.65 -16.04
CA LEU A 400 -13.22 -16.12 -14.93
C LEU A 400 -12.56 -17.22 -14.09
N LYS A 401 -13.19 -18.40 -13.99
CA LYS A 401 -12.61 -19.58 -13.33
C LYS A 401 -11.29 -20.04 -13.96
N ASN A 402 -11.08 -19.74 -15.24
CA ASN A 402 -9.80 -20.04 -15.89
C ASN A 402 -8.67 -19.17 -15.33
N ILE A 403 -8.97 -17.93 -14.91
CA ILE A 403 -7.97 -17.05 -14.28
C ILE A 403 -7.55 -17.65 -12.94
N GLU A 404 -8.49 -18.10 -12.11
CA GLU A 404 -8.22 -18.76 -10.82
C GLU A 404 -7.37 -20.03 -10.99
N LYS A 405 -7.73 -20.85 -11.99
CA LYS A 405 -6.98 -22.06 -12.33
C LYS A 405 -5.57 -21.73 -12.81
N ASN A 406 -5.42 -20.77 -13.71
CA ASN A 406 -4.13 -20.36 -14.26
C ASN A 406 -3.24 -19.77 -13.17
N MET A 407 -3.80 -18.97 -12.26
CA MET A 407 -3.04 -18.40 -11.14
C MET A 407 -2.57 -19.51 -10.19
N SER A 408 -3.43 -20.49 -9.89
CA SER A 408 -3.05 -21.67 -9.10
C SER A 408 -1.91 -22.47 -9.75
N GLU A 409 -1.89 -22.55 -11.08
CA GLU A 409 -0.82 -23.24 -11.83
C GLU A 409 0.49 -22.45 -11.76
N ILE A 410 0.42 -21.13 -11.94
CA ILE A 410 1.58 -20.24 -11.79
C ILE A 410 2.15 -20.38 -10.38
N GLU A 411 1.34 -20.27 -9.32
CA GLU A 411 1.80 -20.42 -7.92
C GLU A 411 2.51 -21.75 -7.67
N ARG A 412 1.95 -22.87 -8.16
CA ARG A 412 2.59 -24.20 -8.00
C ARG A 412 3.88 -24.34 -8.79
N SER A 413 4.04 -23.58 -9.87
CA SER A 413 5.22 -23.65 -10.74
C SER A 413 6.41 -22.84 -10.22
N LYS A 414 6.19 -21.97 -9.22
CA LYS A 414 7.19 -21.03 -8.71
C LYS A 414 7.52 -21.34 -7.25
N ASN A 415 8.74 -21.03 -6.86
CA ASN A 415 9.25 -21.26 -5.51
C ASN A 415 9.32 -19.92 -4.76
N TRP A 416 8.19 -19.24 -4.66
CA TRP A 416 8.02 -18.02 -3.87
C TRP A 416 7.24 -18.30 -2.59
N ASP A 417 7.09 -17.31 -1.73
CA ASP A 417 6.30 -17.43 -0.50
C ASP A 417 4.80 -17.59 -0.81
N LEU A 418 4.24 -18.75 -0.43
CA LEU A 418 2.84 -19.09 -0.67
C LEU A 418 1.86 -18.34 0.24
N THR A 419 2.33 -17.64 1.28
CA THR A 419 1.47 -16.78 2.11
C THR A 419 0.87 -15.61 1.33
N MET A 420 1.41 -15.29 0.15
CA MET A 420 0.84 -14.30 -0.76
C MET A 420 -0.55 -14.69 -1.32
N ALA A 421 -0.89 -15.99 -1.31
CA ALA A 421 -2.21 -16.54 -1.66
C ALA A 421 -2.87 -15.93 -2.92
N LEU A 422 -2.10 -15.77 -4.00
CA LEU A 422 -2.50 -15.12 -5.24
C LEU A 422 -3.69 -15.81 -5.92
N ALA A 423 -3.81 -17.14 -5.83
CA ALA A 423 -4.98 -17.84 -6.38
C ALA A 423 -6.26 -17.48 -5.64
N GLU A 424 -6.26 -17.42 -4.31
CA GLU A 424 -7.43 -16.97 -3.54
C GLU A 424 -7.77 -15.52 -3.90
N TYR A 425 -6.74 -14.69 -4.03
CA TYR A 425 -6.89 -13.30 -4.39
C TYR A 425 -7.45 -13.08 -5.81
N SER A 426 -7.31 -14.05 -6.72
CA SER A 426 -7.92 -13.96 -8.07
C SER A 426 -9.43 -14.20 -8.08
N THR A 427 -10.02 -14.75 -7.00
CA THR A 427 -11.47 -15.03 -6.91
C THR A 427 -12.33 -13.77 -6.78
N SER A 428 -11.74 -12.63 -6.39
CA SER A 428 -12.42 -11.33 -6.29
C SER A 428 -12.51 -10.60 -7.63
N ILE A 429 -11.93 -11.13 -8.71
CA ILE A 429 -11.98 -10.49 -10.03
C ILE A 429 -13.42 -10.42 -10.54
N ARG A 430 -13.84 -9.26 -11.03
CA ARG A 430 -15.13 -9.04 -11.66
C ARG A 430 -14.97 -8.37 -13.00
N LYS A 431 -15.74 -8.80 -14.00
CA LYS A 431 -15.86 -8.10 -15.28
C LYS A 431 -16.60 -6.78 -15.06
N ILE A 432 -16.11 -5.69 -15.64
CA ILE A 432 -16.83 -4.43 -15.68
C ILE A 432 -17.76 -4.47 -16.90
N GLU A 433 -19.07 -4.40 -16.66
CA GLU A 433 -20.03 -4.25 -17.75
C GLU A 433 -19.93 -2.85 -18.34
N ALA A 434 -19.86 -2.76 -19.67
CA ALA A 434 -19.87 -1.48 -20.35
C ALA A 434 -21.18 -0.77 -20.01
N THR A 435 -21.11 0.38 -19.34
CA THR A 435 -22.31 1.19 -19.09
C THR A 435 -22.95 1.59 -20.42
N ASP A 436 -24.29 1.56 -20.51
CA ASP A 436 -25.15 1.80 -21.69
C ASP A 436 -24.81 3.04 -22.55
N LYS A 437 -23.94 3.95 -22.09
CA LYS A 437 -23.48 5.12 -22.84
C LYS A 437 -22.48 4.80 -23.95
N VAL A 438 -21.75 3.67 -23.88
CA VAL A 438 -20.66 3.34 -24.83
C VAL A 438 -21.19 2.97 -26.22
N GLU A 439 -22.37 2.34 -26.32
CA GLU A 439 -22.98 1.99 -27.62
C GLU A 439 -23.37 3.21 -28.47
N LYS A 440 -23.50 4.42 -27.89
CA LYS A 440 -23.81 5.63 -28.65
C LYS A 440 -22.62 6.25 -29.39
N LEU A 441 -21.38 5.93 -28.99
CA LEU A 441 -20.16 6.47 -29.62
C LEU A 441 -19.62 5.58 -30.74
N LEU A 442 -19.85 4.27 -30.64
CA LEU A 442 -19.56 3.33 -31.72
C LEU A 442 -20.81 3.22 -32.60
N GLY A 443 -20.87 4.04 -33.66
CA GLY A 443 -21.94 4.00 -34.65
C GLY A 443 -22.26 2.58 -35.15
N PRO A 444 -23.49 2.34 -35.67
CA PRO A 444 -24.03 0.99 -35.84
C PRO A 444 -23.09 0.08 -36.63
N LYS A 445 -22.70 -1.05 -36.02
CA LYS A 445 -21.91 -2.12 -36.65
C LYS A 445 -22.56 -2.51 -37.97
N SER A 446 -21.90 -2.20 -39.09
CA SER A 446 -22.41 -2.53 -40.43
C SER A 446 -22.43 -4.05 -40.61
N THR A 447 -23.60 -4.66 -40.45
CA THR A 447 -23.79 -6.08 -40.77
C THR A 447 -23.98 -6.23 -42.27
N LYS A 448 -22.89 -6.43 -43.01
CA LYS A 448 -22.96 -6.92 -44.40
C LYS A 448 -23.45 -8.38 -44.38
N LYS A 449 -24.78 -8.58 -44.42
CA LYS A 449 -25.39 -9.87 -44.75
C LYS A 449 -25.01 -10.27 -46.18
N LYS A 450 -24.11 -11.25 -46.31
CA LYS A 450 -23.92 -12.03 -47.54
C LYS A 450 -25.23 -12.77 -47.86
N LYS A 451 -26.01 -12.29 -48.82
CA LYS A 451 -27.08 -13.07 -49.46
C LYS A 451 -26.42 -14.21 -50.26
N ARG A 452 -26.55 -15.45 -49.79
CA ARG A 452 -26.33 -16.66 -50.59
C ARG A 452 -27.45 -16.74 -51.63
N LYS A 453 -27.09 -16.73 -52.92
CA LYS A 453 -27.97 -17.16 -54.01
C LYS A 453 -28.06 -18.69 -54.00
N LYS A 454 -29.27 -19.23 -53.95
CA LYS A 454 -29.72 -20.34 -54.80
C LYS A 454 -31.22 -20.18 -54.99
#